data_AF-A0A8X6HEB2-F1
#
_entry.id   AF-A0A8X6HEB2-F1
#
_cell.length_a   1.000
_cell.length_b   1.000
_cell.length_c   1.000
_cell.angle_alpha   90.00
_cell.angle_beta   90.00
_cell.angle_gamma   90.00
#
_symmetry.space_group_name_H-M   'P 1'
#
loop_
_entity.id
_entity.type
_entity.pdbx_description
1 polymer ?
#
loop_
_entity_poly.entity_id
_entity_poly.type
_entity_poly.pdbx_seq_one_letter_code
_entity_poly.pdbx_strand_id
1 'polypeptide(L)'
;MKVFSIVALLFVGLGATVATHLSNCGAFQCEEFSPMRQLQEIRKFPNSEQVKELCPIALKYIECIINTTKECTGMSIEELMLNESLSEADRFVVSVGRLLVDLCDEDSSFHKDYMASADCVWRVIDEEPNPECKLQGIKRGTEFLNAMGISPEEMDENQRAEINCLEMPATVACITSYLQRHCGEAARRAVLHVVREFKPVIQQECSSDNVLKLKRDFLDYLNLDDEEKHVYHSVFEILKRR
;
A
#
# COMPACT_ATOMS: atom_id res chain seq x y z
N MET A 1 12.76 10.80 4.59
CA MET A 1 12.07 9.98 3.57
C MET A 1 10.56 10.12 3.81
N LYS A 2 9.87 10.88 2.93
CA LYS A 2 8.48 11.31 3.11
C LYS A 2 7.53 10.13 2.84
N VAL A 3 6.78 9.71 3.86
CA VAL A 3 5.90 8.52 3.83
C VAL A 3 4.56 8.79 3.13
N PHE A 4 4.29 10.05 2.76
CA PHE A 4 3.11 10.46 1.99
C PHE A 4 3.11 10.05 0.52
N SER A 5 4.06 9.20 0.15
CA SER A 5 4.21 8.75 -1.20
C SER A 5 3.85 7.28 -1.31
N ILE A 6 2.91 6.66 -0.58
CA ILE A 6 2.53 5.29 -1.00
C ILE A 6 1.90 5.36 -2.40
N VAL A 7 1.00 6.30 -2.67
CA VAL A 7 0.41 6.54 -4.02
C VAL A 7 1.32 7.28 -4.97
N ALA A 8 2.09 8.27 -4.51
CA ALA A 8 3.16 8.81 -5.35
C ALA A 8 4.32 7.83 -5.57
N LEU A 9 4.53 6.81 -4.70
CA LEU A 9 5.39 5.64 -4.98
C LEU A 9 4.64 4.63 -5.84
N LEU A 10 3.31 4.52 -5.80
CA LEU A 10 2.54 3.72 -6.78
C LEU A 10 2.86 4.20 -8.20
N PHE A 11 2.94 5.51 -8.38
CA PHE A 11 3.24 6.12 -9.68
C PHE A 11 4.74 6.25 -9.97
N VAL A 12 5.57 6.72 -9.03
CA VAL A 12 7.04 6.79 -9.22
C VAL A 12 7.67 5.39 -9.28
N GLY A 13 7.10 4.43 -8.56
CA GLY A 13 7.48 3.03 -8.58
C GLY A 13 7.25 2.41 -9.95
N LEU A 14 6.12 2.70 -10.63
CA LEU A 14 5.91 2.29 -12.03
C LEU A 14 7.08 2.72 -12.93
N GLY A 15 7.61 3.93 -12.77
CA GLY A 15 8.76 4.39 -13.56
C GLY A 15 10.08 3.65 -13.26
N ALA A 16 10.30 3.23 -12.01
CA ALA A 16 11.54 2.58 -11.58
C ALA A 16 11.52 1.04 -11.73
N THR A 17 10.37 0.40 -11.56
CA THR A 17 10.21 -1.07 -11.62
C THR A 17 10.11 -1.59 -13.05
N VAL A 18 9.60 -0.80 -13.99
CA VAL A 18 9.58 -1.16 -15.42
C VAL A 18 11.01 -1.34 -15.99
N ALA A 19 12.02 -0.70 -15.37
CA ALA A 19 13.39 -0.74 -15.86
C ALA A 19 14.16 -2.05 -15.54
N THR A 20 13.78 -2.83 -14.52
CA THR A 20 14.66 -3.90 -14.00
C THR A 20 14.25 -5.34 -14.35
N HIS A 21 12.96 -5.61 -14.62
CA HIS A 21 12.51 -6.93 -15.09
C HIS A 21 11.74 -6.88 -16.43
N LEU A 22 10.90 -5.85 -16.60
CA LEU A 22 10.17 -5.56 -17.82
C LEU A 22 11.04 -5.01 -18.98
N SER A 23 12.30 -4.66 -18.68
CA SER A 23 13.29 -4.27 -19.69
C SER A 23 13.67 -5.42 -20.63
N ASN A 24 13.63 -6.67 -20.16
CA ASN A 24 13.83 -7.85 -21.01
C ASN A 24 12.64 -8.12 -21.94
N CYS A 25 11.44 -7.70 -21.54
CA CYS A 25 10.22 -7.85 -22.35
C CYS A 25 9.93 -6.63 -23.23
N GLY A 26 10.78 -5.60 -23.23
CA GLY A 26 10.60 -4.43 -24.09
C GLY A 26 9.48 -3.49 -23.65
N ALA A 27 9.13 -3.43 -22.36
CA ALA A 27 8.07 -2.57 -21.85
C ALA A 27 8.30 -1.05 -22.07
N PHE A 28 9.51 -0.64 -22.46
CA PHE A 28 9.78 0.69 -22.98
C PHE A 28 8.89 1.06 -24.18
N GLN A 29 8.34 0.08 -24.90
CA GLN A 29 7.36 0.32 -25.97
C GLN A 29 6.06 0.94 -25.44
N CYS A 30 5.74 0.75 -24.16
CA CYS A 30 4.56 1.34 -23.53
C CYS A 30 4.77 2.79 -23.05
N GLU A 31 5.99 3.32 -23.18
CA GLU A 31 6.33 4.66 -22.67
C GLU A 31 5.47 5.77 -23.30
N GLU A 32 5.01 5.59 -24.55
CA GLU A 32 4.12 6.54 -25.21
C GLU A 32 2.76 6.71 -24.51
N PHE A 33 2.33 5.69 -23.77
CA PHE A 33 1.09 5.70 -22.98
C PHE A 33 1.33 6.07 -21.52
N SER A 34 2.58 6.27 -21.11
CA SER A 34 2.96 6.51 -19.72
C SER A 34 2.24 7.73 -19.15
N PRO A 35 1.42 7.59 -18.08
CA PRO A 35 0.79 8.73 -17.43
C PRO A 35 1.78 9.54 -16.58
N MET A 36 3.07 9.19 -16.58
CA MET A 36 4.07 9.77 -15.68
C MET A 36 4.19 11.29 -15.80
N ARG A 37 4.06 11.85 -17.01
CA ARG A 37 4.14 13.31 -17.19
C ARG A 37 2.99 14.03 -16.48
N GLN A 38 1.77 13.54 -16.67
CA GLN A 38 0.56 14.08 -16.03
C GLN A 38 0.62 13.88 -14.51
N LEU A 39 1.09 12.72 -14.07
CA LEU A 39 1.24 12.41 -12.65
C LEU A 39 2.33 13.24 -11.97
N GLN A 40 3.41 13.60 -12.67
CA GLN A 40 4.43 14.52 -12.15
C GLN A 40 3.87 15.93 -11.92
N GLU A 41 2.91 16.36 -12.73
CA GLU A 41 2.19 17.63 -12.54
C GLU A 41 1.26 17.54 -11.31
N ILE A 42 0.67 16.36 -11.09
CA ILE A 42 -0.18 16.06 -9.93
C ILE A 42 0.72 15.66 -8.76
N ARG A 43 1.30 16.65 -8.08
CA ARG A 43 2.22 16.47 -6.92
C ARG A 43 1.62 15.72 -5.71
N LYS A 44 0.36 15.27 -5.77
CA LYS A 44 -0.47 14.71 -4.68
C LYS A 44 -1.37 13.58 -5.22
N PHE A 45 -2.27 13.08 -4.38
CA PHE A 45 -3.34 12.19 -4.83
C PHE A 45 -4.24 12.90 -5.86
N PRO A 46 -4.68 12.23 -6.95
CA PRO A 46 -5.59 12.83 -7.91
C PRO A 46 -6.97 13.02 -7.29
N ASN A 47 -7.54 14.22 -7.42
CA ASN A 47 -8.94 14.46 -7.06
C ASN A 47 -9.89 13.77 -8.07
N SER A 48 -11.19 13.84 -7.84
CA SER A 48 -12.18 13.15 -8.69
C SER A 48 -12.16 13.59 -10.16
N GLU A 49 -11.87 14.86 -10.45
CA GLU A 49 -11.74 15.35 -11.84
C GLU A 49 -10.49 14.79 -12.50
N GLN A 50 -9.35 14.82 -11.79
CA GLN A 50 -8.08 14.29 -12.27
C GLN A 50 -8.14 12.78 -12.52
N VAL A 51 -8.86 12.02 -11.69
CA VAL A 51 -9.02 10.57 -11.94
C VAL A 51 -9.75 10.32 -13.26
N LYS A 52 -10.82 11.07 -13.57
CA LYS A 52 -11.54 10.93 -14.84
C LYS A 52 -10.66 11.19 -16.05
N GLU A 53 -9.77 12.19 -15.95
CA GLU A 53 -8.84 12.51 -17.03
C GLU A 53 -7.70 11.48 -17.16
N LEU A 54 -7.18 10.99 -16.03
CA LEU A 54 -6.06 10.06 -16.01
C LEU A 54 -6.46 8.62 -16.39
N CYS A 55 -7.67 8.18 -16.03
CA CYS A 55 -8.09 6.79 -16.18
C CYS A 55 -7.94 6.23 -17.60
N PRO A 56 -8.39 6.91 -18.68
CA PRO A 56 -8.21 6.42 -20.04
C PRO A 56 -6.73 6.26 -20.44
N ILE A 57 -5.83 7.07 -19.89
CA ILE A 57 -4.40 7.04 -20.18
C ILE A 57 -3.74 5.91 -19.37
N ALA A 58 -4.04 5.84 -18.07
CA ALA A 58 -3.50 4.84 -17.17
C ALA A 58 -3.93 3.41 -17.58
N LEU A 59 -5.19 3.22 -18.00
CA LEU A 59 -5.66 1.92 -18.48
C LEU A 59 -4.92 1.48 -19.75
N LYS A 60 -4.73 2.37 -20.72
CA LYS A 60 -3.95 2.05 -21.94
C LYS A 60 -2.51 1.65 -21.62
N TYR A 61 -1.88 2.36 -20.68
CA TYR A 61 -0.52 2.05 -20.25
C TYR A 61 -0.43 0.66 -19.62
N ILE A 62 -1.35 0.37 -18.70
CA ILE A 62 -1.38 -0.92 -18.01
C ILE A 62 -1.74 -2.04 -18.98
N GLU A 63 -2.72 -1.86 -19.87
CA GLU A 63 -3.03 -2.82 -20.96
C GLU A 63 -1.81 -3.11 -21.84
N CYS A 64 -1.04 -2.08 -22.21
CA CYS A 64 0.20 -2.27 -22.95
C CYS A 64 1.19 -3.13 -22.16
N ILE A 65 1.46 -2.81 -20.89
CA ILE A 65 2.37 -3.58 -20.03
C ILE A 65 1.91 -5.04 -19.95
N ILE A 66 0.62 -5.26 -19.72
CA ILE A 66 0.04 -6.60 -19.58
C ILE A 66 0.23 -7.40 -20.86
N ASN A 67 -0.12 -6.83 -22.02
CA ASN A 67 -0.01 -7.49 -23.30
C ASN A 67 1.45 -7.81 -23.64
N THR A 68 2.36 -6.84 -23.47
CA THR A 68 3.79 -7.05 -23.67
C THR A 68 4.34 -8.14 -22.75
N THR A 69 3.93 -8.15 -21.48
CA THR A 69 4.37 -9.19 -20.53
C THR A 69 3.84 -10.57 -20.93
N LYS A 70 2.58 -10.66 -21.35
CA LYS A 70 1.97 -11.91 -21.81
C LYS A 70 2.61 -12.44 -23.08
N GLU A 71 2.91 -11.57 -24.05
CA GLU A 71 3.62 -11.96 -25.28
C GLU A 71 5.04 -12.45 -24.99
N CYS A 72 5.71 -11.82 -24.03
CA CYS A 72 7.08 -12.17 -23.64
C CYS A 72 7.17 -13.46 -22.82
N THR A 73 6.26 -13.65 -21.86
CA THR A 73 6.33 -14.73 -20.86
C THR A 73 5.37 -15.89 -21.11
N GLY A 74 4.34 -15.67 -21.93
CA GLY A 74 3.21 -16.59 -22.10
C GLY A 74 2.22 -16.61 -20.93
N MET A 75 2.46 -15.85 -19.86
CA MET A 75 1.66 -15.84 -18.64
C MET A 75 0.68 -14.67 -18.59
N SER A 76 -0.49 -14.92 -18.03
CA SER A 76 -1.44 -13.89 -17.58
C SER A 76 -0.95 -13.19 -16.29
N ILE A 77 -1.58 -12.06 -15.94
CA ILE A 77 -1.30 -11.34 -14.70
C ILE A 77 -1.57 -12.23 -13.48
N GLU A 78 -2.66 -12.99 -13.53
CA GLU A 78 -3.07 -13.90 -12.46
C GLU A 78 -2.00 -14.97 -12.23
N GLU A 79 -1.46 -15.55 -13.31
CA GLU A 79 -0.38 -16.53 -13.26
C GLU A 79 0.92 -15.92 -12.74
N LEU A 80 1.23 -14.69 -13.17
CA LEU A 80 2.38 -13.94 -12.66
C LEU A 80 2.29 -13.79 -11.13
N MET A 81 1.15 -13.39 -10.57
CA MET A 81 1.03 -13.22 -9.11
C MET A 81 1.22 -14.50 -8.29
N LEU A 82 0.79 -15.63 -8.84
CA LEU A 82 0.92 -16.94 -8.21
C LEU A 82 2.35 -17.48 -8.34
N ASN A 83 3.15 -16.90 -9.23
CA ASN A 83 4.52 -17.30 -9.42
C ASN A 83 5.38 -16.76 -8.26
N GLU A 84 5.91 -17.69 -7.46
CA GLU A 84 6.80 -17.37 -6.34
C GLU A 84 8.12 -16.74 -6.80
N SER A 85 8.54 -16.97 -8.05
CA SER A 85 9.79 -16.43 -8.60
C SER A 85 9.71 -14.99 -9.09
N LEU A 86 8.54 -14.35 -9.04
CA LEU A 86 8.43 -12.93 -9.37
C LEU A 86 9.26 -12.07 -8.42
N SER A 87 9.91 -11.07 -9.00
CA SER A 87 10.53 -10.02 -8.21
C SER A 87 9.47 -9.19 -7.47
N GLU A 88 9.87 -8.57 -6.35
CA GLU A 88 9.03 -7.61 -5.62
C GLU A 88 8.53 -6.48 -6.53
N ALA A 89 9.37 -6.06 -7.48
CA ALA A 89 9.04 -5.06 -8.49
C ALA A 89 7.89 -5.50 -9.42
N ASP A 90 7.87 -6.77 -9.83
CA ASP A 90 6.78 -7.30 -10.68
C ASP A 90 5.47 -7.41 -9.89
N ARG A 91 5.54 -7.89 -8.64
CA ARG A 91 4.36 -7.93 -7.73
C ARG A 91 3.79 -6.53 -7.53
N PHE A 92 4.67 -5.54 -7.42
CA PHE A 92 4.28 -4.14 -7.29
C PHE A 92 3.55 -3.64 -8.53
N VAL A 93 4.11 -3.84 -9.73
CA VAL A 93 3.46 -3.42 -11.00
C VAL A 93 2.08 -4.05 -11.15
N VAL A 94 1.96 -5.35 -10.86
CA VAL A 94 0.67 -6.04 -10.93
C VAL A 94 -0.34 -5.47 -9.93
N SER A 95 0.09 -5.23 -8.68
CA SER A 95 -0.78 -4.65 -7.64
C SER A 95 -1.24 -3.24 -8.02
N VAL A 96 -0.36 -2.43 -8.61
CA VAL A 96 -0.71 -1.11 -9.16
C VAL A 96 -1.72 -1.24 -10.31
N GLY A 97 -1.49 -2.16 -11.24
CA GLY A 97 -2.39 -2.38 -12.38
C GLY A 97 -3.81 -2.74 -11.95
N ARG A 98 -3.97 -3.65 -10.98
CA ARG A 98 -5.28 -4.00 -10.41
C ARG A 98 -5.95 -2.83 -9.71
N LEU A 99 -5.19 -2.11 -8.89
CA LEU A 99 -5.72 -0.93 -8.21
C LEU A 99 -6.20 0.13 -9.21
N LEU A 100 -5.49 0.32 -10.33
CA LEU A 100 -5.88 1.25 -11.38
C LEU A 100 -7.13 0.78 -12.12
N VAL A 101 -7.25 -0.51 -12.43
CA VAL A 101 -8.46 -1.07 -13.02
C VAL A 101 -9.66 -0.82 -12.11
N ASP A 102 -9.54 -1.15 -10.82
CA ASP A 102 -10.59 -0.92 -9.84
C ASP A 102 -10.90 0.58 -9.69
N LEU A 103 -9.89 1.45 -9.67
CA LEU A 103 -10.10 2.90 -9.54
C LEU A 103 -10.85 3.48 -10.73
N CYS A 104 -10.64 2.93 -11.92
CA CYS A 104 -11.19 3.44 -13.17
C CYS A 104 -12.50 2.77 -13.59
N ASP A 105 -12.87 1.67 -12.96
CA ASP A 105 -14.19 1.06 -13.11
C ASP A 105 -15.22 1.77 -12.22
N GLU A 106 -16.12 2.55 -12.84
CA GLU A 106 -17.17 3.31 -12.13
C GLU A 106 -18.11 2.42 -11.29
N ASP A 107 -18.23 1.14 -11.64
CA ASP A 107 -19.06 0.18 -10.93
C ASP A 107 -18.35 -0.46 -9.73
N SER A 108 -17.03 -0.35 -9.64
CA SER A 108 -16.25 -0.95 -8.56
C SER A 108 -16.55 -0.27 -7.21
N SER A 109 -16.47 -1.06 -6.13
CA SER A 109 -16.60 -0.49 -4.78
C SER A 109 -15.46 0.47 -4.45
N PHE A 110 -14.26 0.20 -4.97
CA PHE A 110 -13.09 1.04 -4.71
C PHE A 110 -13.23 2.41 -5.38
N HIS A 111 -13.69 2.47 -6.63
CA HIS A 111 -13.98 3.72 -7.32
C HIS A 111 -14.99 4.54 -6.51
N LYS A 112 -16.10 3.93 -6.09
CA LYS A 112 -17.15 4.61 -5.31
C LYS A 112 -16.61 5.17 -4.00
N ASP A 113 -15.85 4.37 -3.25
CA ASP A 113 -15.25 4.80 -1.98
C ASP A 113 -14.17 5.86 -2.17
N TYR A 114 -13.34 5.75 -3.22
CA TYR A 114 -12.34 6.74 -3.57
C TYR A 114 -13.00 8.07 -3.95
N MET A 115 -13.95 8.06 -4.90
CA MET A 115 -14.63 9.28 -5.35
C MET A 115 -15.36 9.99 -4.21
N ALA A 116 -15.94 9.23 -3.28
CA ALA A 116 -16.62 9.80 -2.12
C ALA A 116 -15.67 10.45 -1.09
N SER A 117 -14.38 10.14 -1.12
CA SER A 117 -13.42 10.57 -0.10
C SER A 117 -12.23 11.37 -0.62
N ALA A 118 -11.95 11.36 -1.93
CA ALA A 118 -10.74 11.91 -2.55
C ALA A 118 -10.48 13.37 -2.17
N ASP A 119 -11.48 14.25 -2.28
CA ASP A 119 -11.33 15.67 -1.99
C ASP A 119 -11.07 15.96 -0.50
N CYS A 120 -11.64 15.15 0.39
CA CYS A 120 -11.34 15.26 1.82
C CYS A 120 -9.92 14.78 2.12
N VAL A 121 -9.57 13.58 1.65
CA VAL A 121 -8.25 12.99 1.85
C VAL A 121 -7.16 13.92 1.31
N TRP A 122 -7.39 14.53 0.15
CA TRP A 122 -6.49 15.50 -0.46
C TRP A 122 -6.24 16.72 0.43
N ARG A 123 -7.31 17.31 1.00
CA ARG A 123 -7.20 18.45 1.92
C ARG A 123 -6.49 18.07 3.20
N VAL A 124 -6.89 16.95 3.82
CA VAL A 124 -6.28 16.46 5.06
C VAL A 124 -4.77 16.22 4.88
N ILE A 125 -4.35 15.61 3.78
CA ILE A 125 -2.92 15.36 3.50
C ILE A 125 -2.14 16.65 3.27
N ASP A 126 -2.78 17.68 2.71
CA ASP A 126 -2.12 18.96 2.41
C ASP A 126 -2.03 19.89 3.62
N GLU A 127 -3.12 19.99 4.38
CA GLU A 127 -3.27 20.91 5.51
C GLU A 127 -2.58 20.35 6.76
N GLU A 128 -2.64 19.04 6.95
CA GLU A 128 -1.98 18.33 8.03
C GLU A 128 -1.13 17.21 7.45
N PRO A 129 0.15 17.48 7.06
CA PRO A 129 1.03 16.45 6.54
C PRO A 129 1.43 15.53 7.69
N ASN A 130 0.50 14.69 8.18
CA ASN A 130 0.59 13.89 9.39
C ASN A 130 1.97 13.20 9.51
N PRO A 131 2.91 13.79 10.25
CA PRO A 131 4.21 13.18 10.47
C PRO A 131 4.13 12.17 11.60
N GLU A 132 2.99 12.04 12.28
CA GLU A 132 2.90 11.35 13.54
C GLU A 132 2.56 9.88 13.39
N CYS A 133 1.78 9.43 12.42
CA CYS A 133 1.45 7.99 12.36
C CYS A 133 2.67 7.07 12.20
N LYS A 134 3.68 7.48 11.43
CA LYS A 134 4.94 6.72 11.35
C LYS A 134 5.73 6.79 12.65
N LEU A 135 5.87 7.99 13.22
CA LEU A 135 6.61 8.17 14.48
C LEU A 135 5.91 7.44 15.63
N GLN A 136 4.58 7.43 15.65
CA GLN A 136 3.75 6.70 16.60
C GLN A 136 3.83 5.20 16.37
N GLY A 137 3.86 4.73 15.13
CA GLY A 137 4.11 3.31 14.82
C GLY A 137 5.45 2.83 15.39
N ILE A 138 6.54 3.55 15.08
CA ILE A 138 7.89 3.26 15.59
C ILE A 138 7.94 3.38 17.12
N LYS A 139 7.40 4.48 17.67
CA LYS A 139 7.37 4.74 19.11
C LYS A 139 6.62 3.64 19.84
N ARG A 140 5.43 3.27 19.39
CA ARG A 140 4.61 2.20 20.00
C ARG A 140 5.31 0.85 19.91
N GLY A 141 5.95 0.54 18.78
CA GLY A 141 6.78 -0.66 18.64
C GLY A 141 7.93 -0.69 19.64
N THR A 142 8.68 0.41 19.74
CA THR A 142 9.81 0.57 20.67
C THR A 142 9.38 0.48 22.13
N GLU A 143 8.30 1.18 22.51
CA GLU A 143 7.78 1.18 23.88
C GLU A 143 7.26 -0.20 24.29
N PHE A 144 6.61 -0.92 23.38
CA PHE A 144 6.18 -2.30 23.61
C PHE A 144 7.35 -3.24 23.90
N LEU A 145 8.47 -3.12 23.16
CA LEU A 145 9.67 -3.93 23.40
C LEU A 145 10.31 -3.62 24.75
N ASN A 146 10.43 -2.34 25.08
CA ASN A 146 10.93 -1.91 26.38
C ASN A 146 10.05 -2.48 27.51
N ALA A 147 8.73 -2.51 27.33
CA ALA A 147 7.80 -3.12 28.29
C ALA A 147 7.97 -4.64 28.41
N MET A 148 8.42 -5.31 27.35
CA MET A 148 8.78 -6.74 27.38
C MET A 148 10.22 -7.00 27.88
N GLY A 149 10.99 -5.96 28.19
CA GLY A 149 12.39 -6.08 28.61
C GLY A 149 13.37 -6.40 27.49
N ILE A 150 13.02 -6.10 26.23
CA ILE A 150 13.88 -6.31 25.06
C ILE A 150 14.51 -4.96 24.67
N SER A 151 15.84 -4.84 24.78
CA SER A 151 16.57 -3.64 24.34
C SER A 151 16.75 -3.66 22.81
N PRO A 152 16.48 -2.54 22.09
CA PRO A 152 16.71 -2.42 20.64
C PRO A 152 18.14 -2.75 20.19
N GLU A 153 19.12 -2.52 21.06
CA GLU A 153 20.55 -2.77 20.83
C GLU A 153 20.90 -4.26 20.96
N GLU A 154 20.10 -5.03 21.69
CA GLU A 154 20.29 -6.47 21.94
C GLU A 154 19.54 -7.36 20.94
N MET A 155 18.80 -6.74 20.00
CA MET A 155 17.94 -7.45 19.07
C MET A 155 18.73 -8.09 17.93
N ASP A 156 18.52 -9.39 17.73
CA ASP A 156 18.97 -10.06 16.53
C ASP A 156 18.13 -9.64 15.30
N GLU A 157 18.58 -10.06 14.11
CA GLU A 157 17.92 -9.73 12.85
C GLU A 157 16.48 -10.27 12.77
N ASN A 158 16.19 -11.42 13.38
CA ASN A 158 14.87 -12.03 13.38
C ASN A 158 13.91 -11.23 14.26
N GLN A 159 14.33 -10.84 15.45
CA GLN A 159 13.52 -10.03 16.35
C GLN A 159 13.28 -8.63 15.76
N ARG A 160 14.27 -8.07 15.06
CA ARG A 160 14.11 -6.80 14.32
C ARG A 160 13.11 -6.93 13.17
N ALA A 161 13.13 -8.04 12.44
CA ALA A 161 12.12 -8.32 11.42
C ALA A 161 10.72 -8.45 12.03
N GLU A 162 10.58 -9.13 13.19
CA GLU A 162 9.30 -9.26 13.91
C GLU A 162 8.74 -7.91 14.38
N ILE A 163 9.57 -6.92 14.70
CA ILE A 163 9.09 -5.57 15.04
C ILE A 163 8.59 -4.82 13.83
N ASN A 164 9.31 -4.92 12.70
CA ASN A 164 8.84 -4.30 11.46
C ASN A 164 7.45 -4.83 11.09
N CYS A 165 7.15 -6.08 11.44
CA CYS A 165 5.83 -6.70 11.33
C CYS A 165 4.74 -6.13 12.26
N LEU A 166 5.11 -5.37 13.29
CA LEU A 166 4.18 -4.63 14.15
C LEU A 166 4.10 -3.15 13.74
N GLU A 167 5.24 -2.52 13.47
CA GLU A 167 5.34 -1.09 13.17
C GLU A 167 4.62 -0.72 11.88
N MET A 168 4.76 -1.53 10.82
CA MET A 168 4.11 -1.23 9.55
C MET A 168 2.58 -1.32 9.71
N PRO A 169 1.99 -2.46 10.15
CA PRO A 169 0.54 -2.53 10.32
C PRO A 169 0.00 -1.49 11.31
N ALA A 170 0.74 -1.15 12.37
CA ALA A 170 0.37 -0.07 13.29
C ALA A 170 0.35 1.31 12.63
N THR A 171 1.33 1.58 11.76
CA THR A 171 1.40 2.83 10.98
C THR A 171 0.22 2.94 10.03
N VAL A 172 -0.08 1.87 9.28
CA VAL A 172 -1.23 1.84 8.37
C VAL A 172 -2.55 1.93 9.12
N ALA A 173 -2.69 1.27 10.27
CA ALA A 173 -3.87 1.37 11.10
C ALA A 173 -4.08 2.78 11.67
N CYS A 174 -3.01 3.46 12.09
CA CYS A 174 -3.06 4.87 12.49
C CYS A 174 -3.55 5.76 11.34
N ILE A 175 -2.97 5.61 10.14
CA ILE A 175 -3.37 6.38 8.96
C ILE A 175 -4.85 6.11 8.63
N THR A 176 -5.26 4.85 8.69
CA THR A 176 -6.63 4.42 8.38
C THR A 176 -7.63 4.99 9.38
N SER A 177 -7.34 4.92 10.70
CA SER A 177 -8.17 5.51 11.76
C SER A 177 -8.26 7.03 11.61
N TYR A 178 -7.12 7.68 11.36
CA TYR A 178 -7.08 9.13 11.14
C TYR A 178 -7.93 9.54 9.93
N LEU A 179 -7.79 8.89 8.79
CA LEU A 179 -8.60 9.19 7.60
C LEU A 179 -10.09 8.84 7.81
N GLN A 180 -10.41 7.79 8.56
CA GLN A 180 -11.79 7.49 8.95
C GLN A 180 -12.40 8.63 9.78
N ARG A 181 -11.69 9.11 10.81
CA ARG A 181 -12.17 10.17 11.70
C ARG A 181 -12.38 11.49 10.98
N HIS A 182 -11.52 11.81 10.02
CA HIS A 182 -11.55 13.11 9.33
C HIS A 182 -12.34 13.09 8.01
N CYS A 183 -12.34 11.97 7.28
CA CYS A 183 -12.94 11.84 5.96
C CYS A 183 -14.03 10.77 5.85
N GLY A 184 -14.38 10.14 6.96
CA GLY A 184 -15.47 9.20 7.06
C GLY A 184 -15.15 7.79 6.58
N GLU A 185 -16.16 6.94 6.65
CA GLU A 185 -16.04 5.50 6.42
C GLU A 185 -15.62 5.14 4.99
N ALA A 186 -15.97 5.96 3.99
CA ALA A 186 -15.51 5.74 2.61
C ALA A 186 -13.99 5.83 2.48
N ALA A 187 -13.35 6.78 3.17
CA ALA A 187 -11.89 6.91 3.19
C ALA A 187 -11.24 5.68 3.83
N ARG A 188 -11.81 5.18 4.93
CA ARG A 188 -11.37 3.95 5.59
C ARG A 188 -11.36 2.78 4.62
N ARG A 189 -12.49 2.53 3.94
CA ARG A 189 -12.64 1.43 3.00
C ARG A 189 -11.70 1.55 1.81
N ALA A 190 -11.53 2.75 1.26
CA ALA A 190 -10.59 3.01 0.17
C ALA A 190 -9.14 2.68 0.57
N VAL A 191 -8.69 3.12 1.76
CA VAL A 191 -7.34 2.78 2.26
C VAL A 191 -7.19 1.28 2.47
N LEU A 192 -8.18 0.62 3.10
CA LEU A 192 -8.13 -0.83 3.30
C LEU A 192 -8.12 -1.60 1.98
N HIS A 193 -8.76 -1.10 0.92
CA HIS A 193 -8.67 -1.66 -0.43
C HIS A 193 -7.24 -1.60 -0.95
N VAL A 194 -6.60 -0.43 -0.89
CA VAL A 194 -5.18 -0.27 -1.27
C VAL A 194 -4.29 -1.23 -0.47
N VAL A 195 -4.48 -1.34 0.85
CA VAL A 195 -3.67 -2.24 1.68
C VAL A 195 -3.85 -3.71 1.29
N ARG A 196 -5.05 -4.12 0.87
CA ARG A 196 -5.30 -5.48 0.38
C ARG A 196 -4.58 -5.76 -0.94
N GLU A 197 -4.67 -4.83 -1.89
CA GLU A 197 -4.00 -4.99 -3.19
C GLU A 197 -2.48 -5.01 -3.04
N PHE A 198 -1.92 -4.19 -2.12
CA PHE A 198 -0.48 -4.15 -1.87
C PHE A 198 0.01 -5.18 -0.85
N LYS A 199 -0.86 -6.00 -0.29
CA LYS A 199 -0.46 -7.09 0.63
C LYS A 199 0.70 -7.93 0.08
N PRO A 200 0.71 -8.38 -1.19
CA PRO A 200 1.81 -9.21 -1.73
C PRO A 200 3.16 -8.50 -1.81
N VAL A 201 3.16 -7.16 -1.71
CA VAL A 201 4.36 -6.32 -1.72
C VAL A 201 4.77 -5.92 -0.30
N ILE A 202 3.79 -5.63 0.55
CA ILE A 202 4.00 -5.18 1.93
C ILE A 202 4.33 -6.36 2.86
N GLN A 203 4.04 -7.60 2.45
CA GLN A 203 4.42 -8.80 3.18
C GLN A 203 5.95 -8.92 3.28
N GLN A 204 6.53 -8.29 4.30
CA GLN A 204 7.80 -8.73 4.87
C GLN A 204 7.59 -10.11 5.49
N GLU A 205 8.63 -10.95 5.47
CA GLU A 205 8.59 -12.32 6.00
C GLU A 205 8.42 -12.33 7.53
N CYS A 206 7.20 -12.05 7.98
CA CYS A 206 6.80 -12.19 9.38
C CYS A 206 6.58 -13.68 9.66
N SER A 207 7.42 -14.31 10.48
CA SER A 207 7.34 -15.74 10.80
C SER A 207 6.00 -16.09 11.49
N SER A 208 5.38 -17.22 11.14
CA SER A 208 3.94 -17.45 11.35
C SER A 208 3.51 -17.75 12.78
N ASP A 209 4.41 -18.19 13.67
CA ASP A 209 3.97 -18.83 14.92
C ASP A 209 4.14 -17.93 16.17
N ASN A 210 5.25 -17.20 16.28
CA ASN A 210 5.47 -16.25 17.38
C ASN A 210 4.75 -14.92 17.16
N VAL A 211 4.54 -14.52 15.91
CA VAL A 211 3.91 -13.24 15.54
C VAL A 211 2.45 -13.17 15.96
N LEU A 212 1.72 -14.30 16.05
CA LEU A 212 0.33 -14.29 16.51
C LEU A 212 0.19 -13.92 17.99
N LYS A 213 1.10 -14.42 18.84
CA LYS A 213 1.14 -14.05 20.25
C LYS A 213 1.62 -12.61 20.39
N LEU A 214 2.73 -12.27 19.74
CA LEU A 214 3.31 -10.93 19.74
C LEU A 214 2.31 -9.86 19.27
N LYS A 215 1.54 -10.14 18.22
CA LYS A 215 0.47 -9.28 17.71
C LYS A 215 -0.62 -9.04 18.76
N ARG A 216 -1.10 -10.10 19.43
CA ARG A 216 -2.15 -9.95 20.46
C ARG A 216 -1.63 -9.13 21.62
N ASP A 217 -0.45 -9.47 22.12
CA ASP A 217 0.20 -8.78 23.23
C ASP A 217 0.43 -7.29 22.87
N PHE A 218 0.83 -7.01 21.62
CA PHE A 218 0.98 -5.65 21.10
C PHE A 218 -0.35 -4.90 21.03
N LEU A 219 -1.40 -5.50 20.45
CA LEU A 219 -2.72 -4.85 20.34
C LEU A 219 -3.34 -4.57 21.72
N ASP A 220 -3.13 -5.46 22.69
CA ASP A 220 -3.57 -5.25 24.06
C ASP A 220 -2.74 -4.18 24.78
N TYR A 221 -1.42 -4.12 24.52
CA TYR A 221 -0.54 -3.06 25.01
C TYR A 221 -0.96 -1.65 24.55
N LEU A 222 -1.43 -1.52 23.30
CA LEU A 222 -1.83 -0.22 22.74
C LEU A 222 -3.01 0.44 23.48
N ASN A 223 -3.80 -0.33 24.23
CA ASN A 223 -4.96 0.16 25.00
C ASN A 223 -5.88 1.09 24.17
N LEU A 224 -6.19 0.66 22.94
CA LEU A 224 -7.03 1.39 21.99
C LEU A 224 -8.51 1.34 22.42
N ASP A 225 -9.28 2.38 22.06
CA ASP A 225 -10.74 2.32 22.14
C ASP A 225 -11.33 1.28 21.16
N ASP A 226 -12.62 0.96 21.30
CA ASP A 226 -13.26 -0.10 20.50
C ASP A 226 -13.24 0.19 18.99
N GLU A 227 -13.38 1.46 18.58
CA GLU A 227 -13.39 1.87 17.18
C GLU A 227 -11.99 1.74 16.56
N GLU A 228 -10.97 2.27 17.24
CA GLU A 228 -9.57 2.16 16.83
C GLU A 228 -9.11 0.70 16.85
N LYS A 229 -9.49 -0.07 17.88
CA LYS A 229 -9.18 -1.50 17.97
C LYS A 229 -9.73 -2.26 16.76
N HIS A 230 -10.94 -1.96 16.30
CA HIS A 230 -11.50 -2.59 15.10
C HIS A 230 -10.68 -2.30 13.83
N VAL A 231 -10.21 -1.05 13.65
CA VAL A 231 -9.35 -0.66 12.52
C VAL A 231 -8.00 -1.37 12.57
N TYR A 232 -7.35 -1.37 13.73
CA TYR A 232 -6.07 -2.06 13.94
C TYR A 232 -6.19 -3.55 13.67
N HIS A 233 -7.20 -4.23 14.22
CA HIS A 233 -7.45 -5.64 13.92
C HIS A 233 -7.62 -5.88 12.43
N SER A 234 -8.40 -5.06 11.73
CA SER A 234 -8.65 -5.20 10.29
C SER A 234 -7.36 -5.12 9.48
N VAL A 235 -6.50 -4.12 9.75
CA VAL A 235 -5.22 -3.96 9.05
C VAL A 235 -4.27 -5.12 9.33
N PHE A 236 -4.13 -5.53 10.60
CA PHE A 236 -3.26 -6.65 10.95
C PHE A 236 -3.77 -7.99 10.43
N GLU A 237 -5.08 -8.20 10.25
CA GLU A 237 -5.61 -9.41 9.59
C GLU A 237 -5.36 -9.38 8.09
N ILE A 238 -5.50 -8.22 7.43
CA ILE A 238 -5.17 -8.07 6.00
C ILE A 238 -3.70 -8.43 5.78
N LEU A 239 -2.78 -7.88 6.58
CA LEU A 239 -1.35 -8.07 6.40
C LEU A 239 -0.80 -9.41 6.93
N LYS A 240 -1.63 -10.23 7.58
CA LYS A 240 -1.26 -11.57 8.05
C LYS A 240 -0.87 -12.50 6.88
N ARG A 241 0.21 -13.27 7.02
CA ARG A 241 0.57 -14.36 6.08
C ARG A 241 -0.46 -15.51 6.14
N ARG A 242 -0.71 -16.16 5.00
CA ARG A 242 -1.50 -17.40 4.92
C ARG A 242 -0.63 -18.60 5.25
#